data_AF-A0A396TYQ1-F1
#
_entry.id   AF-A0A396TYQ1-F1
#
_cell.length_a   1.000
_cell.length_b   1.000
_cell.length_c   1.000
_cell.angle_alpha   90.00
_cell.angle_beta   90.00
_cell.angle_gamma   90.00
#
_symmetry.space_group_name_H-M   'P 1'
#
loop_
_entity.id
_entity.type
_entity.pdbx_description
1 polymer ?
#
loop_
_entity_poly.entity_id
_entity_poly.type
_entity_poly.pdbx_seq_one_letter_code
_entity_poly.pdbx_strand_id
1 'polypeptide(L)'
;MKNKAQQGFTLIELVVVIVILGILAVTAAPKFINLQADARTATLEAVKASMQSAYTLVHSKSLIQGNESAVAADGETVVVNSQGDVVNLDLGYPISTAGAATVPADDWALLLEVNADEFIISDDSIAGYVVVYPEGGTEPTALPADNDAPTAAESSCFAYYQESQALGTSPVTDVVICL
;
A
#
# COMPACT_ATOMS: atom_id res chain seq x y z
N MET A 1 57.32 10.03 -34.31
CA MET A 1 56.16 9.73 -33.46
C MET A 1 56.68 9.50 -32.05
N LYS A 2 56.42 10.42 -31.09
CA LYS A 2 56.91 10.29 -29.70
C LYS A 2 55.99 9.31 -28.96
N ASN A 3 56.52 8.16 -28.58
CA ASN A 3 55.80 7.15 -27.81
C ASN A 3 55.64 7.66 -26.37
N LYS A 4 54.42 7.96 -25.92
CA LYS A 4 54.15 8.30 -24.52
C LYS A 4 54.25 7.01 -23.72
N ALA A 5 55.17 6.94 -22.76
CA ALA A 5 55.24 5.83 -21.83
C ALA A 5 53.94 5.80 -21.00
N GLN A 6 53.21 4.70 -21.06
CA GLN A 6 52.05 4.44 -20.20
C GLN A 6 52.57 4.28 -18.76
N GLN A 7 52.33 5.27 -17.91
CA GLN A 7 52.61 5.15 -16.48
C GLN A 7 51.58 4.18 -15.90
N GLY A 8 52.03 2.99 -15.48
CA GLY A 8 51.18 2.03 -14.78
C GLY A 8 50.84 2.52 -13.38
N PHE A 9 49.62 2.21 -12.91
CA PHE A 9 49.23 2.41 -11.52
C PHE A 9 50.09 1.57 -10.58
N THR A 10 50.40 2.11 -9.40
CA THR A 10 51.11 1.37 -8.36
C THR A 10 50.16 0.41 -7.63
N LEU A 11 50.68 -0.72 -7.14
CA LEU A 11 49.87 -1.65 -6.34
C LEU A 11 49.33 -0.98 -5.07
N ILE A 12 50.08 -0.05 -4.48
CA ILE A 12 49.64 0.65 -3.27
C ILE A 12 48.48 1.61 -3.54
N GLU A 13 48.43 2.28 -4.69
CA GLU A 13 47.29 3.13 -5.08
C GLU A 13 46.01 2.30 -5.21
N LEU A 14 46.09 1.11 -5.81
CA LEU A 14 44.95 0.21 -5.91
C LEU A 14 44.46 -0.24 -4.52
N VAL A 15 45.38 -0.60 -3.63
CA VAL A 15 45.06 -1.06 -2.27
C VAL A 15 44.43 0.06 -1.44
N VAL A 16 44.94 1.28 -1.52
CA VAL A 16 44.36 2.42 -0.77
C VAL A 16 42.94 2.71 -1.25
N VAL A 17 42.66 2.64 -2.55
CA VAL A 17 41.31 2.89 -3.09
C VAL A 17 40.30 1.87 -2.58
N ILE A 18 40.62 0.57 -2.60
CA ILE A 18 39.69 -0.46 -2.11
C ILE A 18 39.44 -0.34 -0.60
N VAL A 19 40.44 0.08 0.18
CA VAL A 19 40.29 0.31 1.62
C VAL A 19 39.36 1.50 1.88
N ILE A 20 39.52 2.61 1.15
CA ILE A 20 38.64 3.78 1.27
C ILE A 20 37.20 3.40 0.87
N LEU A 21 37.02 2.69 -0.26
CA LEU A 21 35.70 2.23 -0.69
C LEU A 21 35.07 1.27 0.33
N GLY A 22 35.86 0.42 0.98
CA GLY A 22 35.39 -0.47 2.06
C GLY A 22 34.84 0.30 3.26
N ILE A 23 35.53 1.36 3.71
CA ILE A 23 35.07 2.19 4.84
C ILE A 23 33.79 2.95 4.48
N LEU A 24 33.74 3.51 3.27
CA LEU A 24 32.55 4.23 2.79
C LEU A 24 31.34 3.30 2.64
N ALA A 25 31.54 2.07 2.17
CA ALA A 25 30.47 1.09 2.03
C ALA A 25 29.85 0.72 3.38
N VAL A 26 30.68 0.43 4.40
CA VAL A 26 30.19 0.02 5.74
C VAL A 26 29.43 1.14 6.44
N THR A 27 29.84 2.39 6.24
CA THR A 27 29.15 3.54 6.86
C THR A 27 27.89 3.98 6.10
N ALA A 28 27.84 3.78 4.78
CA ALA A 28 26.67 4.12 3.96
C ALA A 28 25.56 3.07 4.00
N ALA A 29 25.90 1.78 4.14
CA ALA A 29 24.93 0.69 4.05
C ALA A 29 23.76 0.78 5.06
N PRO A 30 23.97 1.08 6.37
CA PRO A 30 22.86 1.19 7.32
C PRO A 30 21.89 2.32 6.97
N LYS A 31 22.43 3.46 6.49
CA LYS A 31 21.61 4.60 6.08
C LYS A 31 20.79 4.28 4.83
N PHE A 32 21.36 3.54 3.88
CA PHE A 32 20.67 3.17 2.64
C PHE A 32 19.51 2.19 2.87
N ILE A 33 19.61 1.32 3.89
CA ILE A 33 18.51 0.41 4.27
C ILE A 33 17.33 1.22 4.84
N ASN A 34 17.59 2.11 5.80
CA ASN A 34 16.52 2.93 6.40
C ASN A 34 15.81 3.82 5.35
N LEU A 35 16.56 4.41 4.41
CA LEU A 35 15.96 5.23 3.35
C LEU A 35 15.03 4.45 2.42
N GLN A 36 15.27 3.15 2.20
CA GLN A 36 14.37 2.32 1.41
C GLN A 36 13.08 2.01 2.16
N ALA A 37 13.18 1.72 3.47
CA ALA A 37 12.01 1.51 4.33
C ALA A 37 11.16 2.79 4.40
N ASP A 38 11.79 3.94 4.66
CA ASP A 38 11.13 5.25 4.70
C ASP A 38 10.45 5.58 3.36
N ALA A 39 11.13 5.30 2.24
CA ALA A 39 10.58 5.54 0.91
C ALA A 39 9.33 4.67 0.64
N ARG A 40 9.35 3.39 1.01
CA ARG A 40 8.20 2.49 0.86
C ARG A 40 7.04 2.92 1.75
N THR A 41 7.31 3.30 3.00
CA THR A 41 6.30 3.85 3.91
C THR A 41 5.65 5.10 3.31
N ALA A 42 6.43 6.01 2.74
CA ALA A 42 5.90 7.20 2.08
C ALA A 42 5.02 6.86 0.84
N THR A 43 5.37 5.82 0.08
CA THR A 43 4.51 5.35 -1.02
C THR A 43 3.20 4.77 -0.48
N LEU A 44 3.24 4.01 0.62
CA LEU A 44 2.03 3.50 1.28
C LEU A 44 1.17 4.64 1.87
N GLU A 45 1.76 5.73 2.34
CA GLU A 45 1.02 6.94 2.72
C GLU A 45 0.28 7.57 1.54
N ALA A 46 0.89 7.54 0.34
CA ALA A 46 0.21 7.97 -0.89
C ALA A 46 -0.95 7.03 -1.25
N VAL A 47 -0.78 5.71 -1.07
CA VAL A 47 -1.86 4.73 -1.24
C VAL A 47 -3.00 4.99 -0.26
N LYS A 48 -2.70 5.27 1.02
CA LYS A 48 -3.69 5.69 2.03
C LYS A 48 -4.48 6.91 1.55
N ALA A 49 -3.83 7.94 1.04
CA ALA A 49 -4.51 9.12 0.51
C ALA A 49 -5.40 8.80 -0.71
N SER A 50 -4.98 7.85 -1.55
CA SER A 50 -5.77 7.34 -2.68
C SER A 50 -7.02 6.59 -2.19
N MET A 51 -6.88 5.72 -1.19
CA MET A 51 -8.01 5.05 -0.52
C MET A 51 -9.02 6.06 0.04
N GLN A 52 -8.52 7.11 0.72
CA GLN A 52 -9.37 8.18 1.24
C GLN A 52 -10.18 8.88 0.17
N SER A 53 -9.53 9.18 -0.95
CA SER A 53 -10.17 9.80 -2.10
C SER A 53 -11.22 8.86 -2.71
N ALA A 54 -10.89 7.58 -2.88
CA ALA A 54 -11.76 6.58 -3.46
C ALA A 54 -13.04 6.38 -2.64
N TYR A 55 -12.95 6.09 -1.34
CA TYR A 55 -14.16 5.88 -0.53
C TYR A 55 -15.00 7.16 -0.41
N THR A 56 -14.37 8.34 -0.43
CA THR A 56 -15.11 9.62 -0.37
C THR A 56 -15.91 9.87 -1.64
N LEU A 57 -15.37 9.50 -2.80
CA LEU A 57 -16.08 9.58 -4.08
C LEU A 57 -17.25 8.59 -4.15
N VAL A 58 -17.03 7.36 -3.68
CA VAL A 58 -18.08 6.33 -3.56
C VAL A 58 -19.19 6.82 -2.63
N HIS A 59 -18.84 7.38 -1.47
CA HIS A 59 -19.81 7.94 -0.52
C HIS A 59 -20.60 9.11 -1.10
N SER A 60 -19.94 9.99 -1.83
CA SER A 60 -20.61 11.10 -2.52
C SER A 60 -21.63 10.60 -3.54
N LYS A 61 -21.31 9.54 -4.28
CA LYS A 61 -22.25 8.90 -5.21
C LYS A 61 -23.42 8.24 -4.48
N SER A 62 -23.14 7.58 -3.36
CA SER A 62 -24.16 6.94 -2.53
C SER A 62 -25.18 7.95 -1.98
N LEU A 63 -24.70 9.10 -1.47
CA LEU A 63 -25.55 10.20 -1.01
C LEU A 63 -26.45 10.78 -2.12
N ILE A 64 -25.96 10.83 -3.35
CA ILE A 64 -26.74 11.30 -4.51
C ILE A 64 -27.83 10.29 -4.87
N GLN A 65 -27.54 8.99 -4.72
CA GLN A 65 -28.49 7.91 -5.00
C GLN A 65 -29.47 7.66 -3.84
N GLY A 66 -29.16 8.14 -2.64
CA GLY A 66 -29.99 7.98 -1.44
C GLY A 66 -29.89 6.60 -0.80
N ASN A 67 -28.78 5.88 -1.03
CA ASN A 67 -28.49 4.57 -0.45
C ASN A 67 -27.37 4.62 0.60
N GLU A 68 -27.08 5.79 1.17
CA GLU A 68 -26.03 5.97 2.17
C GLU A 68 -26.31 5.26 3.50
N SER A 69 -27.56 4.90 3.73
CA SER A 69 -27.99 4.17 4.92
C SER A 69 -28.18 2.68 4.67
N ALA A 70 -27.94 2.21 3.43
CA ALA A 70 -28.06 0.81 3.08
C ALA A 70 -26.99 0.00 3.82
N VAL A 71 -27.38 -1.17 4.32
CA VAL A 71 -26.44 -2.12 4.90
C VAL A 71 -25.97 -3.10 3.83
N ALA A 72 -24.80 -3.71 4.02
CA ALA A 72 -24.22 -4.66 3.05
C ALA A 72 -25.21 -5.77 2.61
N ALA A 73 -26.09 -6.20 3.51
CA ALA A 73 -27.10 -7.23 3.25
C ALA A 73 -28.19 -6.80 2.25
N ASP A 74 -28.39 -5.49 2.05
CA ASP A 74 -29.35 -4.95 1.08
C ASP A 74 -28.85 -5.11 -0.36
N GLY A 75 -27.54 -5.29 -0.57
CA GLY A 75 -26.94 -5.49 -1.89
C GLY A 75 -26.95 -4.23 -2.77
N GLU A 76 -26.99 -3.05 -2.15
CA GLU A 76 -26.95 -1.78 -2.84
C GLU A 76 -25.56 -1.47 -3.41
N THR A 77 -25.54 -0.80 -4.55
CA THR A 77 -24.30 -0.50 -5.29
C THR A 77 -24.28 0.94 -5.80
N VAL A 78 -23.09 1.45 -6.13
CA VAL A 78 -22.93 2.69 -6.91
C VAL A 78 -22.09 2.47 -8.15
N VAL A 79 -22.43 3.16 -9.24
CA VAL A 79 -21.64 3.15 -10.47
C VAL A 79 -20.44 4.07 -10.32
N VAL A 80 -19.23 3.54 -10.50
CA VAL A 80 -17.97 4.27 -10.24
C VAL A 80 -17.35 4.90 -11.47
N ASN A 81 -17.70 4.44 -12.67
CA ASN A 81 -17.16 4.97 -13.93
C ASN A 81 -18.22 5.08 -15.05
N SER A 82 -17.79 5.44 -16.25
CA SER A 82 -18.70 5.61 -17.40
C SER A 82 -19.03 4.29 -18.11
N GLN A 83 -18.30 3.23 -17.81
CA GLN A 83 -18.44 1.88 -18.37
C GLN A 83 -19.58 1.12 -17.69
N GLY A 84 -20.05 1.61 -16.53
CA GLY A 84 -21.12 0.99 -15.76
C GLY A 84 -20.61 0.05 -14.68
N ASP A 85 -19.31 0.08 -14.35
CA ASP A 85 -18.76 -0.72 -13.27
C ASP A 85 -19.33 -0.23 -11.93
N VAL A 86 -19.67 -1.19 -11.08
CA VAL A 86 -20.36 -0.97 -9.81
C VAL A 86 -19.49 -1.44 -8.66
N VAL A 87 -19.67 -0.80 -7.51
CA VAL A 87 -19.08 -1.25 -6.24
C VAL A 87 -20.19 -1.39 -5.20
N ASN A 88 -20.05 -2.39 -4.35
CA ASN A 88 -20.98 -2.67 -3.27
C ASN A 88 -20.78 -1.73 -2.10
N LEU A 89 -21.86 -1.49 -1.36
CA LEU A 89 -21.89 -0.52 -0.29
C LEU A 89 -22.28 -1.14 1.06
N ASP A 90 -21.66 -0.60 2.10
CA ASP A 90 -22.17 -0.65 3.47
C ASP A 90 -22.10 0.75 4.05
N LEU A 91 -23.23 1.25 4.55
CA LEU A 91 -23.35 2.57 5.18
C LEU A 91 -22.84 3.70 4.26
N GLY A 92 -23.04 3.51 2.96
CA GLY A 92 -22.61 4.43 1.91
C GLY A 92 -21.12 4.43 1.61
N TYR A 93 -20.37 3.42 2.03
CA TYR A 93 -18.93 3.27 1.76
C TYR A 93 -18.64 1.92 1.06
N PRO A 94 -17.54 1.81 0.30
CA PRO A 94 -17.17 0.55 -0.33
C PRO A 94 -16.83 -0.52 0.72
N ILE A 95 -17.15 -1.77 0.43
CA ILE A 95 -16.91 -2.91 1.31
C ILE A 95 -15.69 -3.72 0.85
N SER A 96 -15.16 -4.52 1.77
CA SER A 96 -14.24 -5.61 1.50
C SER A 96 -15.01 -6.81 0.94
N THR A 97 -14.40 -7.56 0.02
CA THR A 97 -15.00 -8.73 -0.62
C THR A 97 -15.31 -9.84 0.40
N ALA A 98 -14.56 -9.93 1.51
CA ALA A 98 -14.85 -10.87 2.61
C ALA A 98 -16.19 -10.62 3.33
N GLY A 99 -16.84 -9.46 3.15
CA GLY A 99 -18.01 -9.04 3.93
C GLY A 99 -19.39 -9.26 3.28
N ALA A 100 -19.50 -9.53 1.97
CA ALA A 100 -20.80 -9.50 1.30
C ALA A 100 -21.23 -10.81 0.60
N ALA A 101 -22.55 -11.01 0.60
CA ALA A 101 -23.18 -12.27 0.21
C ALA A 101 -23.28 -12.49 -1.32
N THR A 102 -22.99 -11.48 -2.16
CA THR A 102 -23.22 -11.51 -3.63
C THR A 102 -22.23 -10.68 -4.48
N VAL A 103 -21.02 -10.40 -3.99
CA VAL A 103 -20.05 -9.47 -4.66
C VAL A 103 -19.39 -10.11 -5.88
N PRO A 104 -19.22 -9.38 -7.01
CA PRO A 104 -18.15 -9.65 -7.96
C PRO A 104 -16.79 -9.54 -7.26
N ALA A 105 -15.85 -10.45 -7.50
CA ALA A 105 -14.50 -10.31 -6.97
C ALA A 105 -13.87 -8.98 -7.47
N ASP A 106 -13.14 -8.28 -6.59
CA ASP A 106 -12.23 -7.18 -6.93
C ASP A 106 -12.81 -5.74 -7.02
N ASP A 107 -13.85 -5.38 -6.24
CA ASP A 107 -14.40 -4.00 -6.19
C ASP A 107 -13.31 -2.93 -5.97
N TRP A 108 -12.30 -3.23 -5.15
CA TRP A 108 -11.22 -2.29 -4.86
C TRP A 108 -10.21 -2.13 -5.99
N ALA A 109 -10.08 -3.11 -6.88
CA ALA A 109 -9.27 -2.97 -8.09
C ALA A 109 -9.91 -1.97 -9.08
N LEU A 110 -11.22 -1.71 -8.98
CA LEU A 110 -11.90 -0.67 -9.75
C LEU A 110 -11.72 0.73 -9.16
N LEU A 111 -11.43 0.81 -7.87
CA LEU A 111 -11.34 2.06 -7.10
C LEU A 111 -9.91 2.59 -6.99
N LEU A 112 -8.93 1.70 -6.98
CA LEU A 112 -7.52 2.02 -6.78
C LEU A 112 -6.69 1.59 -7.98
N GLU A 113 -5.96 2.55 -8.55
CA GLU A 113 -4.93 2.27 -9.55
C GLU A 113 -3.57 2.24 -8.85
N VAL A 114 -3.07 1.04 -8.59
CA VAL A 114 -1.73 0.80 -8.07
C VAL A 114 -0.89 0.05 -9.11
N ASN A 115 0.42 0.24 -9.08
CA ASN A 115 1.32 -0.54 -9.92
C ASN A 115 1.35 -1.99 -9.43
N ALA A 116 0.79 -2.92 -10.20
CA ALA A 116 0.71 -4.34 -9.85
C ALA A 116 2.09 -5.02 -9.74
N ASP A 117 3.13 -4.47 -10.36
CA ASP A 117 4.53 -4.93 -10.23
C ASP A 117 5.21 -4.37 -8.95
N GLU A 118 4.48 -3.60 -8.13
CA GLU A 118 5.01 -3.00 -6.91
C GLU A 118 4.11 -3.23 -5.70
N PHE A 119 2.78 -3.28 -5.90
CA PHE A 119 1.79 -3.42 -4.84
C PHE A 119 0.67 -4.38 -5.22
N ILE A 120 0.19 -5.13 -4.23
CA ILE A 120 -0.93 -6.05 -4.32
C ILE A 120 -2.06 -5.51 -3.44
N ILE A 121 -3.28 -5.52 -3.98
CA ILE A 121 -4.51 -5.26 -3.22
C ILE A 121 -5.07 -6.60 -2.77
N SER A 122 -5.38 -6.74 -1.48
CA SER A 122 -6.14 -7.87 -0.94
C SER A 122 -7.33 -7.34 -0.16
N ASP A 123 -8.52 -7.85 -0.47
CA ASP A 123 -9.80 -7.43 0.09
C ASP A 123 -10.57 -8.58 0.74
N ASP A 124 -9.92 -9.74 0.92
CA ASP A 124 -10.49 -10.94 1.48
C ASP A 124 -9.65 -11.55 2.62
N SER A 125 -8.39 -11.13 2.79
CA SER A 125 -7.49 -11.69 3.80
C SER A 125 -7.91 -11.39 5.25
N ILE A 126 -8.60 -10.27 5.47
CA ILE A 126 -9.11 -9.84 6.77
C ILE A 126 -10.53 -9.28 6.58
N ALA A 127 -11.51 -9.92 7.21
CA ALA A 127 -12.91 -9.49 7.10
C ALA A 127 -13.12 -8.05 7.59
N GLY A 128 -13.75 -7.21 6.76
CA GLY A 128 -13.99 -5.80 7.05
C GLY A 128 -12.81 -4.88 6.70
N TYR A 129 -11.78 -5.41 6.06
CA TYR A 129 -10.59 -4.65 5.69
C TYR A 129 -10.19 -4.88 4.24
N VAL A 130 -9.55 -3.86 3.68
CA VAL A 130 -8.80 -3.97 2.43
C VAL A 130 -7.38 -3.53 2.71
N VAL A 131 -6.40 -4.33 2.31
CA VAL A 131 -4.98 -4.08 2.53
C VAL A 131 -4.26 -3.93 1.19
N VAL A 132 -3.30 -3.02 1.16
CA VAL A 132 -2.40 -2.82 0.02
C VAL A 132 -0.97 -2.97 0.51
N TYR A 133 -0.25 -3.96 0.00
CA TYR A 133 1.08 -4.33 0.48
C TYR A 133 2.06 -4.51 -0.69
N PRO A 134 3.38 -4.31 -0.49
CA PRO A 134 4.37 -4.45 -1.55
C PRO A 134 4.44 -5.87 -2.13
N GLU A 135 4.68 -5.96 -3.44
CA GLU A 135 4.93 -7.22 -4.13
C GLU A 135 6.15 -7.94 -3.53
N GLY A 136 6.06 -9.26 -3.37
CA GLY A 136 7.07 -10.08 -2.69
C GLY A 136 6.98 -10.04 -1.16
N GLY A 137 6.06 -9.26 -0.60
CA GLY A 137 5.64 -9.33 0.80
C GLY A 137 4.79 -10.56 1.11
N THR A 138 4.52 -10.78 2.40
CA THR A 138 3.59 -11.80 2.87
C THR A 138 2.22 -11.17 3.07
N GLU A 139 1.19 -11.72 2.43
CA GLU A 139 -0.17 -11.21 2.58
C GLU A 139 -0.56 -11.06 4.07
N PRO A 140 -0.97 -9.85 4.50
CA PRO A 140 -1.38 -9.61 5.88
C PRO A 140 -2.65 -10.38 6.23
N THR A 141 -2.61 -11.18 7.30
CA THR A 141 -3.77 -11.93 7.82
C THR A 141 -4.32 -11.35 9.13
N ALA A 142 -3.67 -10.33 9.68
CA ALA A 142 -4.07 -9.62 10.89
C ALA A 142 -3.48 -8.20 10.89
N LEU A 143 -4.11 -7.29 11.65
CA LEU A 143 -3.53 -5.99 11.95
C LEU A 143 -2.57 -6.07 13.13
N PRO A 144 -1.41 -5.37 13.09
CA PRO A 144 -0.53 -5.27 14.24
C PRO A 144 -1.19 -4.46 15.36
N ALA A 145 -0.71 -4.66 16.59
CA ALA A 145 -1.16 -3.87 17.74
C ALA A 145 -0.65 -2.41 17.69
N ASP A 146 0.43 -2.16 16.95
CA ASP A 146 1.06 -0.85 16.79
C ASP A 146 1.55 -0.70 15.34
N ASN A 147 0.99 0.28 14.63
CA ASN A 147 1.30 0.57 13.23
C ASN A 147 2.70 1.18 13.05
N ASP A 148 3.24 1.81 14.09
CA ASP A 148 4.56 2.47 14.10
C ASP A 148 5.69 1.54 14.60
N ALA A 149 5.32 0.35 15.11
CA ALA A 149 6.28 -0.64 15.61
C ALA A 149 5.81 -2.08 15.33
N PRO A 150 5.63 -2.47 14.05
CA PRO A 150 5.22 -3.83 13.71
C PRO A 150 6.26 -4.84 14.18
N THR A 151 5.82 -6.02 14.61
CA THR A 151 6.76 -7.09 15.01
C THR A 151 7.12 -7.98 13.82
N ALA A 152 8.38 -8.43 13.76
CA ALA A 152 8.95 -9.17 12.62
C ALA A 152 8.25 -10.51 12.26
N ALA A 153 7.32 -10.98 13.09
CA ALA A 153 6.55 -12.19 12.83
C ALA A 153 5.29 -11.94 11.97
N GLU A 154 4.92 -10.68 11.69
CA GLU A 154 3.59 -10.33 11.15
C GLU A 154 3.54 -9.26 10.03
N SER A 155 4.61 -8.80 9.37
CA SER A 155 4.41 -7.70 8.39
C SER A 155 5.49 -7.55 7.32
N SER A 156 5.14 -7.83 6.06
CA SER A 156 5.40 -6.81 5.04
C SER A 156 4.61 -5.56 5.43
N CYS A 157 5.17 -4.36 5.32
CA CYS A 157 4.42 -3.12 5.55
C CYS A 157 3.21 -3.01 4.60
N PHE A 158 2.15 -2.32 5.01
CA PHE A 158 0.95 -2.19 4.19
C PHE A 158 0.12 -0.97 4.57
N ALA A 159 -0.67 -0.46 3.64
CA ALA A 159 -1.78 0.45 3.91
C ALA A 159 -3.06 -0.36 4.08
N TYR A 160 -3.98 0.09 4.92
CA TYR A 160 -5.28 -0.56 5.05
C TYR A 160 -6.43 0.43 5.08
N TYR A 161 -7.58 -0.06 4.64
CA TYR A 161 -8.91 0.49 4.82
C TYR A 161 -9.69 -0.44 5.75
N GLN A 162 -10.40 0.14 6.71
CA GLN A 162 -11.35 -0.54 7.58
C GLN A 162 -12.73 0.02 7.32
N GLU A 163 -13.68 -0.86 7.03
CA GLU A 163 -15.08 -0.51 6.80
C GLU A 163 -15.69 0.35 7.92
N SER A 164 -16.66 1.18 7.56
CA SER A 164 -17.45 1.92 8.54
C SER A 164 -18.16 0.97 9.49
N GLN A 165 -18.20 1.32 10.78
CA GLN A 165 -18.81 0.48 11.81
C GLN A 165 -20.21 0.97 12.21
N ALA A 166 -20.62 2.15 11.76
CA ALA A 166 -21.90 2.75 12.10
C ALA A 166 -22.29 3.87 11.11
N LEU A 167 -23.60 4.04 10.90
CA LEU A 167 -24.12 5.09 10.02
C LEU A 167 -23.57 6.47 10.40
N GLY A 168 -23.05 7.18 9.41
CA GLY A 168 -22.47 8.52 9.58
C GLY A 168 -21.05 8.53 10.17
N THR A 169 -20.43 7.37 10.42
CA THR A 169 -19.00 7.28 10.75
C THR A 169 -18.20 6.98 9.48
N SER A 170 -17.11 7.72 9.26
CA SER A 170 -16.24 7.46 8.11
C SER A 170 -15.36 6.23 8.36
N PRO A 171 -15.04 5.47 7.32
CA PRO A 171 -14.04 4.41 7.36
C PRO A 171 -12.69 4.90 7.90
N VAL A 172 -11.93 3.98 8.50
CA VAL A 172 -10.58 4.27 8.98
C VAL A 172 -9.57 3.81 7.93
N THR A 173 -8.57 4.64 7.65
CA THR A 173 -7.44 4.27 6.79
C THR A 173 -6.14 4.60 7.48
N ASP A 174 -5.19 3.66 7.44
CA ASP A 174 -3.87 3.87 8.02
C ASP A 174 -2.75 3.09 7.34
N VAL A 175 -1.51 3.32 7.76
CA VAL A 175 -0.31 2.65 7.24
C VAL A 175 0.44 1.97 8.37
N VAL A 176 0.81 0.71 8.16
CA VAL A 176 1.80 -0.02 8.95
C VAL A 176 3.17 0.24 8.32
N ILE A 177 4.10 0.81 9.09
CA ILE A 177 5.40 1.24 8.56
C ILE A 177 6.30 0.08 8.13
N CYS A 178 7.18 0.33 7.17
CA CYS A 178 8.23 -0.62 6.79
C CYS A 178 9.41 -0.60 7.77
N LEU A 179 9.99 -1.78 8.04
CA LEU A 179 11.20 -1.97 8.84
C LEU A 179 12.45 -2.21 7.99
#